data_AF-A0A497JFD8-F1
#
_entry.id   AF-A0A497JFD8-F1
#
_cell.length_a   1.000
_cell.length_b   1.000
_cell.length_c   1.000
_cell.angle_alpha   90.00
_cell.angle_beta   90.00
_cell.angle_gamma   90.00
#
_symmetry.space_group_name_H-M   'P 1'
#
loop_
_entity.id
_entity.type
_entity.pdbx_description
1 polymer ?
#
loop_
_entity_poly.entity_id
_entity_poly.type
_entity_poly.pdbx_seq_one_letter_code
_entity_poly.pdbx_strand_id
1 'polypeptide(L)'
;MVSCYKVVPDSNFLMIPFQFGIDIFEELNRLLDVRYEIALPECVLRELERLSKKEAKAKAALELAKKLPLIECSEEDVDEFLYNIASKTVIICTNDKNLKDKIRKKGSPVIYLRQRKYLDIAGHLK
;
A
#
# COMPACT_ATOMS: atom_id res chain seq x y z
N MET A 1 11.23 13.25 -18.92
CA MET A 1 9.97 13.24 -18.17
C MET A 1 10.24 12.63 -16.81
N VAL A 2 10.07 13.38 -15.72
CA VAL A 2 10.12 12.80 -14.37
C VAL A 2 8.77 12.10 -14.17
N SER A 3 8.76 10.78 -14.23
CA SER A 3 7.54 9.99 -13.99
C SER A 3 7.17 10.08 -12.50
N CYS A 4 5.97 10.54 -12.19
CA CYS A 4 5.44 10.46 -10.82
C CYS A 4 4.93 9.03 -10.58
N TYR A 5 5.39 8.37 -9.53
CA TYR A 5 4.90 7.06 -9.13
C TYR A 5 3.64 7.18 -8.27
N LYS A 6 2.70 6.27 -8.44
CA LYS A 6 1.56 6.13 -7.52
C LYS A 6 1.87 5.04 -6.50
N VAL A 7 1.84 5.38 -5.23
CA VAL A 7 2.01 4.44 -4.11
C VAL A 7 0.63 4.06 -3.60
N VAL A 8 0.28 2.78 -3.71
CA VAL A 8 -1.06 2.27 -3.42
C VAL A 8 -0.98 1.25 -2.28
N PRO A 9 -1.40 1.62 -1.06
CA PRO A 9 -1.34 0.72 0.08
C PRO A 9 -2.56 -0.20 0.19
N ASP A 10 -2.35 -1.42 0.67
CA ASP A 10 -3.41 -2.30 1.16
C ASP A 10 -3.77 -2.02 2.63
N SER A 11 -4.84 -2.65 3.13
CA SER A 11 -5.30 -2.49 4.51
C SER A 11 -4.25 -2.92 5.54
N ASN A 12 -3.52 -4.01 5.25
CA ASN A 12 -2.51 -4.57 6.16
C ASN A 12 -1.30 -3.65 6.32
N PHE A 13 -0.89 -2.99 5.25
CA PHE A 13 0.18 -2.03 5.20
C PHE A 13 -0.16 -0.79 6.04
N LEU A 14 -1.39 -0.28 5.93
CA LEU A 14 -1.87 0.85 6.74
C LEU A 14 -1.96 0.53 8.24
N MET A 15 -1.98 -0.75 8.61
CA MET A 15 -1.93 -1.18 10.02
C MET A 15 -0.49 -1.27 10.59
N ILE A 16 0.56 -1.21 9.76
CA ILE A 16 1.96 -1.32 10.20
C ILE A 16 2.32 -0.33 11.33
N PRO A 17 1.97 0.97 11.25
CA PRO A 17 2.36 1.93 12.28
C PRO A 17 1.86 1.54 13.68
N PHE A 18 0.65 0.98 13.72
CA PHE A 18 -0.02 0.63 14.97
C PHE A 18 0.36 -0.78 15.47
N GLN A 19 0.91 -1.62 14.60
CA GLN A 19 1.37 -2.97 14.96
C GLN A 19 2.83 -2.99 15.41
N PHE A 20 3.67 -2.16 14.78
CA PHE A 20 5.13 -2.24 14.93
C PHE A 20 5.80 -0.92 15.34
N GLY A 21 5.04 0.17 15.47
CA GLY A 21 5.59 1.48 15.85
C GLY A 21 6.47 2.11 14.77
N ILE A 22 6.16 1.85 13.50
CA ILE A 22 6.94 2.31 12.34
C ILE A 22 6.18 3.40 11.60
N ASP A 23 6.81 4.55 11.37
CA ASP A 23 6.25 5.57 10.49
C ASP A 23 6.42 5.15 9.02
N ILE A 24 5.34 4.68 8.41
CA ILE A 24 5.36 4.23 7.01
C ILE A 24 5.63 5.37 6.03
N PHE A 25 5.31 6.62 6.34
CA PHE A 25 5.55 7.75 5.42
C PHE A 25 7.02 8.17 5.46
N GLU A 26 7.61 8.22 6.65
CA GLU A 26 9.05 8.43 6.80
C GLU A 26 9.83 7.33 6.09
N GLU A 27 9.43 6.08 6.26
CA GLU A 27 10.05 4.94 5.58
C GLU A 27 9.86 4.95 4.05
N LEU A 28 8.70 5.39 3.57
CA LEU A 28 8.48 5.59 2.13
C LEU A 28 9.42 6.69 1.59
N ASN A 29 9.56 7.81 2.30
CA ASN A 29 10.49 8.89 1.92
C ASN A 29 11.96 8.44 1.95
N ARG A 30 12.33 7.61 2.92
CA ARG A 30 13.68 7.02 3.00
C ARG A 30 13.94 6.06 1.85
N LEU A 31 12.94 5.28 1.46
CA LEU A 31 13.08 4.21 0.48
C LEU A 31 12.95 4.69 -0.97
N LEU A 32 12.13 5.70 -1.23
CA LEU A 32 11.80 6.19 -2.56
C LEU A 32 12.54 7.48 -2.88
N ASP A 33 13.65 7.37 -3.62
CA ASP A 33 14.36 8.51 -4.22
C ASP A 33 13.74 8.93 -5.57
N VAL A 34 12.40 8.96 -5.62
CA VAL A 34 11.60 9.31 -6.80
C VAL A 34 10.41 10.16 -6.39
N ARG A 35 9.86 10.95 -7.30
CA ARG A 35 8.58 11.63 -7.04
C ARG A 35 7.46 10.61 -6.96
N TYR A 36 6.65 10.71 -5.92
CA TYR A 36 5.48 9.86 -5.76
C TYR A 36 4.30 10.60 -5.12
N GLU A 37 3.12 10.05 -5.33
CA GLU A 37 1.88 10.42 -4.64
C GLU A 37 1.22 9.16 -4.06
N ILE A 38 0.54 9.31 -2.93
CA ILE A 38 -0.19 8.22 -2.30
C ILE A 38 -1.62 8.24 -2.81
N ALA A 39 -2.14 7.08 -3.21
CA ALA A 39 -3.50 6.89 -3.69
C ALA A 39 -4.14 5.72 -2.94
N LEU A 40 -5.16 6.01 -2.14
CA LEU A 40 -5.88 5.03 -1.35
C LEU A 40 -7.08 4.48 -2.13
N PRO A 41 -7.14 3.16 -2.38
CA PRO A 41 -8.32 2.56 -3.01
C PRO A 41 -9.54 2.64 -2.09
N GLU A 42 -10.70 3.02 -2.62
CA GLU A 42 -11.95 3.02 -1.84
C GLU A 42 -12.31 1.64 -1.26
N CYS A 43 -12.00 0.57 -1.98
CA CYS A 43 -12.20 -0.81 -1.55
C CYS A 43 -11.35 -1.15 -0.31
N VAL A 44 -10.13 -0.61 -0.21
CA VAL A 44 -9.27 -0.70 0.99
C VAL A 44 -9.89 0.08 2.16
N LEU A 45 -10.42 1.28 1.90
CA LEU A 45 -11.13 2.06 2.94
C LEU A 45 -12.33 1.29 3.50
N ARG A 46 -13.18 0.72 2.63
CA ARG A 46 -14.33 -0.10 3.02
C ARG A 46 -13.93 -1.35 3.81
N GLU A 47 -12.82 -1.98 3.45
CA GLU A 47 -12.27 -3.11 4.22
C GLU A 47 -11.85 -2.69 5.63
N LEU A 48 -11.11 -1.58 5.75
CA LEU A 48 -10.72 -1.01 7.04
C LEU A 48 -11.93 -0.63 7.91
N GLU A 49 -13.01 -0.11 7.31
CA GLU A 49 -14.26 0.14 8.04
C GLU A 49 -14.84 -1.13 8.65
N ARG A 50 -14.84 -2.24 7.90
CA ARG A 50 -15.31 -3.55 8.41
C ARG A 50 -14.40 -4.07 9.52
N LEU A 51 -13.09 -3.99 9.35
CA LEU A 51 -12.09 -4.46 10.33
C LEU A 51 -12.08 -3.61 11.61
N SER A 52 -12.31 -2.30 11.49
CA SER A 52 -12.32 -1.35 12.62
C SER A 52 -13.35 -1.68 13.71
N LYS A 53 -14.38 -2.44 13.35
CA LYS A 53 -15.42 -2.93 14.29
C LYS A 53 -14.91 -4.01 15.22
N LYS A 54 -13.81 -4.69 14.87
CA LYS A 54 -13.27 -5.84 15.59
C LYS A 54 -11.87 -5.58 16.17
N GLU A 55 -11.08 -4.70 15.54
CA GLU A 55 -9.67 -4.53 15.85
C GLU A 55 -9.30 -3.05 16.06
N ALA A 56 -8.74 -2.73 17.23
CA ALA A 56 -8.35 -1.36 17.58
C ALA A 56 -7.29 -0.77 16.62
N LYS A 57 -6.35 -1.60 16.15
CA LYS A 57 -5.34 -1.22 15.15
C LYS A 57 -5.97 -0.87 13.79
N ALA A 58 -7.02 -1.59 13.38
CA ALA A 58 -7.73 -1.29 12.14
C ALA A 58 -8.52 0.03 12.27
N LYS A 59 -9.06 0.32 13.46
CA LYS A 59 -9.68 1.62 13.75
C LYS A 59 -8.67 2.78 13.63
N ALA A 60 -7.46 2.61 14.17
CA ALA A 60 -6.42 3.62 14.03
C ALA A 60 -5.96 3.77 12.56
N ALA A 61 -5.81 2.66 11.84
CA ALA A 61 -5.50 2.65 10.41
C ALA A 61 -6.58 3.32 9.56
N LEU A 62 -7.86 3.15 9.90
CA LEU A 62 -8.98 3.81 9.23
C LEU A 62 -8.90 5.35 9.37
N GLU A 63 -8.58 5.84 10.57
CA GLU A 63 -8.42 7.30 10.80
C GLU A 63 -7.22 7.87 10.05
N LEU A 64 -6.18 7.08 9.82
CA LEU A 64 -5.08 7.45 8.94
C LEU A 64 -5.53 7.46 7.47
N ALA A 65 -6.19 6.39 7.04
CA ALA A 65 -6.64 6.17 5.67
C ALA A 65 -7.57 7.29 5.17
N LYS A 66 -8.50 7.76 6.01
CA LYS A 66 -9.41 8.87 5.68
C LYS A 66 -8.72 10.18 5.30
N LYS A 67 -7.42 10.35 5.60
CA LYS A 67 -6.64 11.53 5.26
C LYS A 67 -5.92 11.41 3.92
N LEU A 68 -5.95 10.23 3.30
CA LEU A 68 -5.25 9.96 2.04
C LEU A 68 -6.16 10.27 0.83
N PRO A 69 -5.59 10.68 -0.32
CA PRO A 69 -6.36 10.87 -1.54
C PRO A 69 -7.00 9.56 -2.01
N LEU A 70 -8.32 9.56 -2.22
CA LEU A 70 -9.06 8.38 -2.65
C LEU A 70 -9.01 8.18 -4.17
N ILE A 71 -9.01 6.91 -4.59
CA ILE A 71 -9.24 6.49 -5.97
C ILE A 71 -10.37 5.47 -6.03
N GLU A 72 -11.22 5.59 -7.05
CA GLU A 72 -12.35 4.68 -7.29
C GLU A 72 -11.84 3.26 -7.54
N CYS A 73 -12.54 2.27 -6.95
CA CYS A 73 -12.31 0.86 -7.28
C CYS A 73 -13.34 0.37 -8.27
N SER A 74 -12.88 -0.26 -9.36
CA SER A 74 -13.73 -0.99 -10.30
C SER A 74 -14.16 -2.37 -9.79
N GLU A 75 -13.50 -2.86 -8.74
CA GLU A 75 -13.71 -4.19 -8.16
C GLU A 75 -14.02 -4.11 -6.66
N GLU A 76 -14.75 -5.10 -6.14
CA GLU A 76 -14.96 -5.25 -4.70
C GLU A 76 -13.78 -5.93 -3.99
N ASP A 77 -13.13 -6.87 -4.68
CA ASP A 77 -11.97 -7.60 -4.16
C ASP A 77 -10.72 -6.71 -4.25
N VAL A 78 -10.09 -6.48 -3.10
CA VAL A 78 -8.92 -5.60 -2.98
C VAL A 78 -7.72 -6.18 -3.73
N ASP A 79 -7.47 -7.48 -3.62
CA ASP A 79 -6.33 -8.13 -4.27
C ASP A 79 -6.48 -8.11 -5.79
N GLU A 80 -7.71 -8.31 -6.29
CA GLU A 80 -8.03 -8.21 -7.72
C GLU A 80 -7.85 -6.78 -8.23
N PHE A 81 -8.38 -5.78 -7.53
CA PHE A 81 -8.18 -4.37 -7.87
C PHE A 81 -6.69 -4.01 -7.93
N LEU A 82 -5.93 -4.33 -6.87
CA LEU A 82 -4.50 -4.05 -6.78
C LEU A 82 -3.72 -4.76 -7.91
N TYR A 83 -4.10 -5.99 -8.24
CA TYR A 83 -3.55 -6.70 -9.39
C TYR A 83 -3.84 -6.00 -10.71
N ASN A 84 -5.06 -5.51 -10.93
CA ASN A 84 -5.47 -4.89 -12.18
C ASN A 84 -4.79 -3.55 -12.43
N ILE A 85 -4.66 -2.69 -11.42
CA ILE A 85 -3.99 -1.38 -11.55
C ILE A 85 -2.46 -1.46 -11.61
N ALA A 86 -1.88 -2.62 -11.25
CA ALA A 86 -0.43 -2.78 -11.18
C ALA A 86 0.23 -2.52 -12.53
N SER A 87 1.22 -1.62 -12.52
CA SER A 87 1.96 -1.18 -13.70
C SER A 87 3.36 -0.70 -13.30
N LYS A 88 4.18 -0.34 -14.28
CA LYS A 88 5.57 0.11 -14.04
C LYS A 88 5.68 1.42 -13.25
N THR A 89 4.60 2.20 -13.17
CA THR A 89 4.53 3.47 -12.43
C THR A 89 3.62 3.40 -11.20
N VAL A 90 3.10 2.20 -10.87
CA VAL A 90 2.30 1.96 -9.67
C VAL A 90 3.11 1.06 -8.75
N ILE A 91 3.33 1.51 -7.53
CA ILE A 91 3.99 0.80 -6.45
C ILE A 91 2.91 0.28 -5.52
N ILE A 92 2.75 -1.03 -5.43
CA ILE A 92 1.78 -1.65 -4.51
C ILE A 92 2.46 -1.84 -3.15
N CYS A 93 1.82 -1.43 -2.06
CA CYS A 93 2.32 -1.70 -0.71
C CYS A 93 1.52 -2.83 -0.08
N THR A 94 2.16 -3.99 0.08
CA THR A 94 1.52 -5.18 0.66
C THR A 94 2.54 -6.07 1.34
N ASN A 95 2.12 -6.73 2.42
CA ASN A 95 2.88 -7.79 3.08
C ASN A 95 2.45 -9.20 2.64
N ASP A 96 1.41 -9.33 1.81
CA ASP A 96 0.97 -10.63 1.33
C ASP A 96 1.97 -11.18 0.30
N LYS A 97 2.49 -12.37 0.58
CA LYS A 97 3.51 -13.01 -0.26
C LYS A 97 2.96 -13.38 -1.64
N ASN A 98 1.74 -13.89 -1.71
CA ASN A 98 1.12 -14.34 -2.96
C ASN A 98 0.79 -13.15 -3.86
N LEU A 99 0.23 -12.07 -3.29
CA LEU A 99 -0.05 -10.84 -4.02
C LEU A 99 1.26 -10.23 -4.52
N LYS A 100 2.26 -10.08 -3.64
CA LYS A 100 3.61 -9.62 -4.02
C LYS A 100 4.14 -10.39 -5.22
N ASP A 101 4.13 -11.72 -5.20
CA ASP A 101 4.66 -12.53 -6.29
C ASP A 101 3.89 -12.31 -7.62
N LYS A 102 2.55 -12.17 -7.56
CA LYS A 102 1.70 -11.87 -8.73
C LYS A 102 2.01 -10.48 -9.32
N ILE A 103 2.07 -9.45 -8.48
CA ILE A 103 2.33 -8.06 -8.87
C ILE A 103 3.73 -7.92 -9.48
N ARG A 104 4.73 -8.59 -8.88
CA ARG A 104 6.10 -8.62 -9.39
C ARG A 104 6.18 -9.27 -10.76
N LYS A 105 5.44 -10.35 -11.01
CA LYS A 105 5.35 -10.99 -12.34
C LYS A 105 4.74 -10.06 -13.39
N LYS A 106 3.81 -9.19 -13.00
CA LYS A 106 3.23 -8.14 -13.86
C LYS A 106 4.19 -6.96 -14.11
N GLY A 107 5.34 -6.94 -13.44
CA GLY A 107 6.39 -5.94 -13.64
C GLY A 107 6.21 -4.66 -12.81
N SER A 108 5.30 -4.66 -11.84
CA SER A 108 5.10 -3.55 -10.91
C SER A 108 6.02 -3.69 -9.69
N PRO A 109 6.62 -2.59 -9.19
CA PRO A 109 7.33 -2.57 -7.92
C PRO A 109 6.39 -2.81 -6.72
N VAL A 110 6.90 -3.48 -5.69
CA VAL A 110 6.15 -3.76 -4.45
C VAL A 110 6.95 -3.32 -3.24
N ILE A 111 6.33 -2.53 -2.35
CA ILE A 111 6.90 -2.17 -1.04
C ILE A 111 6.27 -3.05 0.03
N TYR A 112 7.09 -3.53 0.96
CA TYR A 112 6.67 -4.43 2.03
C TYR A 112 7.50 -4.20 3.29
N LEU A 113 6.96 -4.61 4.43
CA LEU A 113 7.65 -4.57 5.71
C LEU A 113 8.64 -5.72 5.80
N ARG A 114 9.91 -5.40 6.01
CA ARG A 114 10.99 -6.37 6.20
C ARG A 114 11.41 -6.42 7.66
N GLN A 115 11.57 -7.66 8.15
CA GLN A 115 11.99 -7.96 9.53
C GLN A 115 11.15 -7.27 10.63
N ARG A 116 9.93 -6.82 10.32
CA ARG A 116 9.08 -6.02 11.21
C ARG A 116 9.74 -4.74 11.71
N LYS A 117 10.66 -4.15 10.92
CA LYS A 117 11.48 -3.00 11.33
C LYS A 117 11.53 -1.86 10.33
N TYR A 118 11.58 -2.18 9.04
CA TYR A 118 11.75 -1.18 7.98
C TYR A 118 11.06 -1.60 6.70
N LEU A 119 10.75 -0.65 5.83
CA LEU A 119 10.22 -0.92 4.50
C LEU A 119 11.35 -1.27 3.53
N ASP A 120 11.08 -2.25 2.68
CA ASP A 120 11.97 -2.68 1.60
C ASP A 120 11.16 -2.80 0.30
N ILE A 121 11.86 -2.71 -0.84
CA ILE A 121 11.24 -2.71 -2.16
C ILE A 121 11.68 -3.92 -2.96
N ALA A 122 10.71 -4.59 -3.58
CA ALA A 122 10.94 -5.61 -4.58
C ALA A 122 10.64 -5.01 -5.95
N GLY A 123 11.68 -4.85 -6.77
CA GLY A 123 11.56 -4.32 -8.12
C GLY A 123 12.53 -3.20 -8.44
N HIS A 124 12.44 -2.75 -9.68
CA HIS A 124 13.25 -1.64 -10.18
C HIS A 124 12.34 -0.45 -10.41
N LEU A 125 12.74 0.69 -9.86
CA LEU A 125 12.24 1.99 -10.25
C LEU A 125 13.08 2.45 -11.45
N LYS A 126 12.42 2.96 -12.47
CA LYS A 126 13.03 3.66 -13.61
C LYS A 126 13.38 5.09 -13.26
#